data_AF-L9WII4-F1
#
_entry.id   AF-L9WII4-F1
#
_cell.length_a   1.000
_cell.length_b   1.000
_cell.length_c   1.000
_cell.angle_alpha   90.00
_cell.angle_beta   90.00
_cell.angle_gamma   90.00
#
_symmetry.space_group_name_H-M   'P 1'
#
loop_
_entity.id
_entity.type
_entity.pdbx_description
1 polymer ?
#
loop_
_entity_poly.entity_id
_entity_poly.type
_entity_poly.pdbx_seq_one_letter_code
_entity_poly.pdbx_strand_id
1 'polypeptide(L)'
;MEEAEEFEERLQWMLDTPQFIDELHLDAFYDAVLQPQVKEKESIRVEITDAEAKEISKNLAAGVDVSPGQIAGALRPVVGGSFEVGGRRSISREKRKNQTHTIELEPVHTAQRQLIQLMVDYLTEHSDRIFFVDDVSVQKEWFKHESIQKTPRSIIFFDLPSKEEAESYGIPKTMLFPMAVEFSSGKLVKLYEKLGLPDDKNEWPSYIKEFDPKDATNVIKEVTEEEDGHIESISYRIPLENTTARLCFEPNGQYNNGTFVYNLIRMGYEHGIRLIGAVYMQPDIRVLATYRK
;
A
#
# COMPACT_ATOMS: atom_id res chain seq x y z
N MET A 1 5.09 21.26 13.54
CA MET A 1 3.63 21.41 13.36
C MET A 1 3.29 20.98 11.95
N GLU A 2 3.95 21.58 10.95
CA GLU A 2 3.97 21.14 9.54
C GLU A 2 4.37 19.65 9.36
N GLU A 3 5.45 19.22 10.03
CA GLU A 3 5.91 17.81 10.05
C GLU A 3 4.90 16.79 10.67
N ALA A 4 4.04 17.25 11.58
CA ALA A 4 3.04 16.40 12.23
C ALA A 4 1.82 16.18 11.35
N GLU A 5 1.43 17.23 10.64
CA GLU A 5 0.35 17.20 9.65
C GLU A 5 0.76 16.27 8.50
N GLU A 6 2.01 16.29 8.04
CA GLU A 6 2.47 15.41 6.96
C GLU A 6 2.34 13.91 7.31
N PHE A 7 2.69 13.50 8.54
CA PHE A 7 2.52 12.10 8.96
C PHE A 7 1.04 11.70 9.04
N GLU A 8 0.21 12.57 9.60
CA GLU A 8 -1.22 12.32 9.70
C GLU A 8 -1.86 12.22 8.31
N GLU A 9 -1.53 13.15 7.40
CA GLU A 9 -1.97 13.16 6.01
C GLU A 9 -1.58 11.87 5.26
N ARG A 10 -0.37 11.34 5.48
CA ARG A 10 0.11 10.08 4.88
C ARG A 10 -0.69 8.85 5.29
N LEU A 11 -1.38 8.87 6.44
CA LEU A 11 -2.22 7.77 6.90
C LEU A 11 -3.72 8.06 6.80
N GLN A 12 -4.11 9.33 6.74
CA GLN A 12 -5.52 9.75 6.74
C GLN A 12 -6.32 9.17 5.60
N TRP A 13 -5.74 8.97 4.40
CA TRP A 13 -6.48 8.40 3.29
C TRP A 13 -6.90 6.94 3.51
N MET A 14 -6.28 6.22 4.45
CA MET A 14 -6.75 4.88 4.86
C MET A 14 -8.11 4.90 5.56
N LEU A 15 -8.52 6.07 6.06
CA LEU A 15 -9.83 6.32 6.65
C LEU A 15 -10.94 6.47 5.61
N ASP A 16 -10.59 6.64 4.34
CA ASP A 16 -11.57 6.69 3.26
C ASP A 16 -12.04 5.28 2.87
N THR A 17 -13.05 5.21 2.01
CA THR A 17 -13.54 3.95 1.45
C THR A 17 -12.55 3.45 0.39
N PRO A 18 -12.00 2.23 0.53
CA PRO A 18 -11.11 1.68 -0.48
C PRO A 18 -11.86 1.48 -1.81
N GLN A 19 -11.20 1.85 -2.91
CA GLN A 19 -11.65 1.51 -4.26
C GLN A 19 -11.50 0.01 -4.53
N PHE A 20 -10.46 -0.60 -3.96
CA PHE A 20 -10.17 -2.03 -4.02
C PHE A 20 -9.60 -2.48 -2.68
N ILE A 21 -9.97 -3.67 -2.22
CA ILE A 21 -9.35 -4.34 -1.08
C ILE A 21 -9.33 -5.86 -1.33
N ASP A 22 -8.17 -6.48 -1.20
CA ASP A 22 -8.00 -7.93 -1.34
C ASP A 22 -8.23 -8.59 0.03
N GLU A 23 -9.49 -8.92 0.32
CA GLU A 23 -9.88 -9.46 1.62
C GLU A 23 -9.17 -10.78 1.94
N LEU A 24 -9.00 -11.66 0.94
CA LEU A 24 -8.42 -12.99 1.15
C LEU A 24 -6.93 -12.93 1.47
N HIS A 25 -6.15 -12.15 0.71
CA HIS A 25 -4.72 -12.04 0.99
C HIS A 25 -4.44 -11.21 2.22
N LEU A 26 -5.27 -10.20 2.48
CA LEU A 26 -5.13 -9.43 3.69
C LEU A 26 -5.40 -10.27 4.93
N ASP A 27 -6.44 -11.10 4.92
CA ASP A 27 -6.75 -12.03 6.02
C ASP A 27 -5.58 -12.99 6.26
N ALA A 28 -5.08 -13.65 5.20
CA ALA A 28 -3.94 -14.55 5.30
C ALA A 28 -2.65 -13.86 5.77
N PHE A 29 -2.42 -12.61 5.35
CA PHE A 29 -1.24 -11.85 5.75
C PHE A 29 -1.35 -11.34 7.20
N TYR A 30 -2.53 -10.86 7.58
CA TYR A 30 -2.85 -10.49 8.95
C TYR A 30 -2.64 -11.68 9.89
N ASP A 31 -3.13 -12.86 9.51
CA ASP A 31 -2.96 -14.09 10.29
C ASP A 31 -1.51 -14.59 10.34
N ALA A 32 -0.69 -14.29 9.34
CA ALA A 32 0.72 -14.66 9.35
C ALA A 32 1.56 -13.76 10.30
N VAL A 33 1.15 -12.52 10.50
CA VAL A 33 1.91 -11.52 11.28
C VAL A 33 1.39 -11.40 12.71
N LEU A 34 0.08 -11.19 12.86
CA LEU A 34 -0.55 -10.77 14.12
C LEU A 34 -1.21 -11.90 14.88
N GLN A 35 -2.00 -12.75 14.22
CA GLN A 35 -2.75 -13.83 14.87
C GLN A 35 -1.90 -14.83 15.70
N PRO A 36 -0.63 -15.15 15.38
CA PRO A 36 0.16 -16.06 16.22
C PRO A 36 0.48 -15.47 17.60
N GLN A 37 0.36 -14.14 17.75
CA GLN A 37 0.70 -13.43 18.98
C GLN A 37 -0.49 -13.28 19.96
N VAL A 38 -1.71 -13.62 19.54
CA VAL A 38 -2.93 -13.34 20.31
C VAL A 38 -3.99 -14.40 20.04
N LYS A 39 -4.77 -14.79 21.06
CA LYS A 39 -5.98 -15.57 20.78
C LYS A 39 -7.01 -14.69 20.07
N GLU A 40 -7.85 -15.29 19.23
CA GLU A 40 -8.91 -14.63 18.41
C GLU A 40 -9.82 -13.62 19.16
N LYS A 41 -9.85 -13.64 20.50
CA LYS A 41 -10.68 -12.78 21.35
C LYS A 41 -9.89 -11.82 22.26
N GLU A 42 -8.57 -11.84 22.20
CA GLU A 42 -7.71 -11.02 23.04
C GLU A 42 -7.38 -9.70 22.32
N SER A 43 -7.40 -8.60 23.06
CA SER A 43 -6.98 -7.31 22.53
C SER A 43 -5.46 -7.25 22.41
N ILE A 44 -4.97 -6.59 21.36
CA ILE A 44 -3.54 -6.34 21.16
C ILE A 44 -3.22 -4.99 21.80
N ARG A 45 -2.24 -4.96 22.70
CA ARG A 45 -1.73 -3.71 23.28
C ARG A 45 -0.43 -3.35 22.59
N VAL A 46 -0.45 -2.23 21.90
CA VAL A 46 0.71 -1.67 21.22
C VAL A 46 1.20 -0.49 22.04
N GLU A 47 2.46 -0.52 22.46
CA GLU A 47 3.11 0.60 23.15
C GLU A 47 3.95 1.37 22.14
N ILE A 48 3.81 2.71 22.15
CA ILE A 48 4.63 3.61 21.34
C ILE A 48 5.51 4.42 22.29
N THR A 49 6.81 4.21 22.17
CA THR A 49 7.88 4.83 22.93
C THR A 49 8.59 5.89 22.10
N ASP A 50 9.32 6.79 22.78
CA ASP A 50 10.18 7.80 22.12
C ASP A 50 11.23 7.18 21.18
N ALA A 51 11.59 5.89 21.37
CA ALA A 51 12.55 5.20 20.51
C ALA A 51 11.90 4.71 19.21
N GLU A 52 10.72 4.08 19.28
CA GLU A 52 9.97 3.63 18.10
C GLU A 52 9.51 4.82 17.26
N ALA A 53 9.06 5.90 17.90
CA ALA A 53 8.68 7.12 17.18
C ALA A 53 9.84 7.69 16.34
N LYS A 54 11.07 7.65 16.87
CA LYS A 54 12.27 8.02 16.12
C LYS A 54 12.65 7.06 15.01
N GLU A 55 12.27 5.79 15.11
CA GLU A 55 12.52 4.81 14.06
C GLU A 55 11.52 4.99 12.91
N ILE A 56 10.24 5.14 13.25
CA ILE A 56 9.16 5.51 12.32
C ILE A 56 9.53 6.77 11.53
N SER A 57 9.96 7.83 12.24
CA SER A 57 10.46 9.09 11.67
C SER A 57 11.51 8.90 10.57
N LYS A 58 12.45 7.96 10.75
CA LYS A 58 13.54 7.73 9.77
C LYS A 58 13.03 7.12 8.48
N ASN A 59 12.01 6.28 8.54
CA ASN A 59 11.55 5.46 7.42
C ASN A 59 10.46 6.15 6.57
N LEU A 60 9.85 7.23 7.08
CA LEU A 60 8.83 8.04 6.39
C LEU A 60 9.37 8.96 5.28
N ALA A 61 10.69 9.03 5.11
CA ALA A 61 11.41 9.96 4.22
C ALA A 61 11.31 11.44 4.64
N ALA A 62 12.46 12.12 4.65
CA ALA A 62 12.67 13.56 4.87
C ALA A 62 12.79 14.11 6.32
N GLY A 63 13.21 13.31 7.31
CA GLY A 63 13.76 13.86 8.56
C GLY A 63 12.75 14.54 9.50
N VAL A 64 11.47 14.21 9.31
CA VAL A 64 10.31 14.64 10.11
C VAL A 64 10.40 14.05 11.52
N ASP A 65 10.56 14.86 12.56
CA ASP A 65 10.64 14.37 13.95
C ASP A 65 9.22 14.15 14.51
N VAL A 66 8.78 12.88 14.54
CA VAL A 66 7.48 12.50 15.09
C VAL A 66 7.61 11.99 16.53
N SER A 67 6.71 12.45 17.40
CA SER A 67 6.59 12.01 18.79
C SER A 67 5.58 10.87 18.94
N PRO A 68 5.67 10.05 20.01
CA PRO A 68 4.72 8.96 20.26
C PRO A 68 3.25 9.42 20.28
N GLY A 69 2.99 10.61 20.84
CA GLY A 69 1.65 11.17 20.92
C GLY A 69 1.05 11.55 19.56
N GLN A 70 1.88 11.93 18.59
CA GLN A 70 1.43 12.24 17.23
C GLN A 70 1.07 10.97 16.46
N ILE A 71 1.87 9.91 16.61
CA ILE A 71 1.57 8.61 16.00
C ILE A 71 0.27 8.04 16.56
N ALA A 72 0.15 8.05 17.90
CA ALA A 72 -1.09 7.70 18.58
C ALA A 72 -2.29 8.54 18.11
N GLY A 73 -2.10 9.84 17.92
CA GLY A 73 -3.11 10.76 17.40
C GLY A 73 -3.61 10.39 16.00
N ALA A 74 -2.70 10.13 15.06
CA ALA A 74 -3.03 9.77 13.68
C ALA A 74 -3.78 8.44 13.57
N LEU A 75 -3.48 7.49 14.45
CA LEU A 75 -4.12 6.17 14.47
C LEU A 75 -5.47 6.18 15.22
N ARG A 76 -5.75 7.23 16.01
CA ARG A 76 -6.96 7.32 16.84
C ARG A 76 -8.28 7.18 16.07
N PRO A 77 -8.49 7.83 14.91
CA PRO A 77 -9.75 7.69 14.17
C PRO A 77 -10.00 6.25 13.72
N VAL A 78 -8.93 5.47 13.62
CA VAL A 78 -8.93 4.16 13.01
C VAL A 78 -9.09 3.03 14.03
N VAL A 79 -8.48 3.19 15.20
CA VAL A 79 -8.42 2.13 16.22
C VAL A 79 -9.67 2.09 17.11
N GLY A 80 -10.46 3.18 17.17
CA GLY A 80 -11.74 3.16 17.86
C GLY A 80 -11.66 2.72 19.32
N GLY A 81 -10.74 3.29 20.12
CA GLY A 81 -10.54 2.92 21.52
C GLY A 81 -10.02 4.07 22.39
N SER A 82 -10.22 3.98 23.70
CA SER A 82 -9.73 4.94 24.69
C SER A 82 -8.21 4.84 24.84
N PHE A 83 -7.49 5.88 24.43
CA PHE A 83 -6.05 5.99 24.71
C PHE A 83 -5.84 6.21 26.21
N GLU A 84 -5.32 5.20 26.91
CA GLU A 84 -4.74 5.41 28.23
C GLU A 84 -3.34 6.00 28.04
N VAL A 85 -3.18 7.27 28.40
CA VAL A 85 -1.85 7.84 28.56
C VAL A 85 -1.23 7.14 29.77
N GLY A 86 -0.30 6.21 29.52
CA GLY A 86 0.44 5.44 30.50
C GLY A 86 1.36 6.31 31.35
N GLY A 87 0.78 7.20 32.17
CA GLY A 87 1.50 7.90 33.21
C GLY A 87 1.72 6.94 34.38
N ARG A 88 2.81 6.18 34.38
CA ARG A 88 3.32 5.58 35.63
C ARG A 88 3.64 6.72 36.61
N ARG A 89 2.65 7.10 37.41
CA ARG A 89 2.79 8.01 38.55
C ARG A 89 3.43 7.26 39.73
N SER A 90 4.61 6.68 39.53
CA SER A 90 5.50 6.42 40.65
C SER A 90 6.18 7.74 40.98
N ILE A 91 5.77 8.34 42.10
CA ILE A 91 6.43 9.50 42.69
C ILE A 91 7.82 9.03 43.17
N SER A 92 8.78 8.99 42.25
CA SER A 92 10.20 8.97 42.53
C SER A 92 10.83 10.01 41.61
N ARG A 93 11.39 11.03 42.25
CA ARG A 93 11.85 12.28 41.66
C ARG A 93 13.20 12.06 40.95
N GLU A 94 13.22 11.29 39.87
CA GLU A 94 14.38 11.16 38.98
C GLU A 94 13.96 11.19 37.51
N LYS A 95 14.42 12.23 36.80
CA LYS A 95 14.48 12.43 35.35
C LYS A 95 13.24 12.03 34.52
N ARG A 96 12.55 13.06 34.01
CA ARG A 96 11.76 13.03 32.76
C ARG A 96 12.55 12.29 31.66
N LYS A 97 12.22 11.04 31.37
CA LYS A 97 12.65 10.31 30.18
C LYS A 97 11.67 9.17 29.95
N ASN A 98 11.08 9.12 28.76
CA ASN A 98 10.17 8.11 28.23
C ASN A 98 8.70 8.37 28.54
N GLN A 99 8.05 9.13 27.66
CA GLN A 99 6.59 9.09 27.53
C GLN A 99 6.24 7.84 26.70
N THR A 100 5.34 7.01 27.23
CA THR A 100 4.81 5.83 26.52
C THR A 100 3.32 6.06 26.28
N HIS A 101 2.87 5.83 25.06
CA HIS A 101 1.46 5.84 24.68
C HIS A 101 1.00 4.43 24.35
N THR A 102 -0.14 4.00 24.90
CA THR A 102 -0.68 2.66 24.64
C THR A 102 -1.91 2.75 23.76
N ILE A 103 -1.95 1.89 22.75
CA ILE A 103 -3.06 1.67 21.83
C ILE A 103 -3.62 0.28 22.11
N GLU A 104 -4.93 0.16 22.30
CA GLU A 104 -5.60 -1.13 22.43
C GLU A 104 -6.38 -1.43 21.14
N LEU A 105 -6.00 -2.51 20.46
CA LEU A 105 -6.65 -3.00 19.25
C LEU A 105 -7.62 -4.13 19.65
N GLU A 106 -8.92 -3.91 19.45
CA GLU A 106 -9.91 -4.97 19.63
C GLU A 106 -9.87 -5.95 18.45
N PRO A 107 -10.28 -7.22 18.61
CA PRO A 107 -10.43 -8.15 17.49
C PRO A 107 -11.33 -7.59 16.39
N VAL A 108 -10.92 -7.73 15.12
CA VAL A 108 -11.65 -7.23 13.95
C VAL A 108 -11.76 -8.31 12.87
N HIS A 109 -12.86 -8.27 12.12
CA HIS A 109 -13.17 -9.25 11.08
C HIS A 109 -13.41 -8.65 9.69
N THR A 110 -13.22 -7.33 9.56
CA THR A 110 -13.36 -6.64 8.27
C THR A 110 -11.99 -6.36 7.71
N ALA A 111 -11.79 -6.60 6.41
CA ALA A 111 -10.54 -6.36 5.72
C ALA A 111 -9.95 -4.96 6.00
N GLN A 112 -10.75 -3.90 5.87
CA GLN A 112 -10.26 -2.54 6.14
C GLN A 112 -9.65 -2.42 7.56
N ARG A 113 -10.34 -2.92 8.59
CA ARG A 113 -9.80 -2.89 9.97
C ARG A 113 -8.58 -3.79 10.16
N GLN A 114 -8.51 -4.95 9.51
CA GLN A 114 -7.32 -5.80 9.53
C GLN A 114 -6.11 -5.08 8.93
N LEU A 115 -6.31 -4.36 7.81
CA LEU A 115 -5.26 -3.55 7.19
C LEU A 115 -4.74 -2.51 8.16
N ILE A 116 -5.64 -1.82 8.85
CA ILE A 116 -5.31 -0.79 9.82
C ILE A 116 -4.47 -1.39 10.96
N GLN A 117 -4.90 -2.50 11.55
CA GLN A 117 -4.17 -3.14 12.64
C GLN A 117 -2.80 -3.63 12.20
N LEU A 118 -2.71 -4.21 11.01
CA LEU A 118 -1.44 -4.57 10.39
C LEU A 118 -0.54 -3.33 10.23
N MET A 119 -1.09 -2.16 9.90
CA MET A 119 -0.29 -0.93 9.80
C MET A 119 0.19 -0.45 11.17
N VAL A 120 -0.65 -0.53 12.21
CA VAL A 120 -0.23 -0.17 13.57
C VAL A 120 0.94 -1.05 14.01
N ASP A 121 0.84 -2.35 13.78
CA ASP A 121 1.91 -3.32 14.06
C ASP A 121 3.18 -3.01 13.26
N TYR A 122 3.06 -2.78 11.96
CA TYR A 122 4.21 -2.44 11.13
C TYR A 122 4.88 -1.13 11.51
N LEU A 123 4.11 -0.12 11.91
CA LEU A 123 4.68 1.13 12.39
C LEU A 123 5.46 0.92 13.69
N THR A 124 5.05 -0.01 14.55
CA THR A 124 5.61 -0.12 15.91
C THR A 124 6.67 -1.21 16.04
N GLU A 125 6.42 -2.41 15.51
CA GLU A 125 7.28 -3.59 15.65
C GLU A 125 8.14 -3.86 14.41
N HIS A 126 7.72 -3.35 13.24
CA HIS A 126 8.38 -3.62 11.95
C HIS A 126 8.63 -2.35 11.13
N SER A 127 8.99 -1.27 11.81
CA SER A 127 9.09 0.06 11.20
C SER A 127 10.12 0.13 10.07
N ASP A 128 11.15 -0.73 10.07
CA ASP A 128 12.14 -0.87 8.98
C ASP A 128 11.59 -1.59 7.73
N ARG A 129 10.36 -2.10 7.82
CA ARG A 129 9.68 -2.88 6.77
C ARG A 129 8.45 -2.18 6.20
N ILE A 130 8.16 -0.95 6.61
CA ILE A 130 7.14 -0.10 6.00
C ILE A 130 7.81 1.00 5.18
N PHE A 131 7.36 1.20 3.95
CA PHE A 131 7.92 2.19 3.02
C PHE A 131 6.82 3.08 2.46
N PHE A 132 7.02 4.40 2.55
CA PHE A 132 6.16 5.40 1.90
C PHE A 132 6.90 5.94 0.68
N VAL A 133 6.23 5.87 -0.47
CA VAL A 133 6.84 6.14 -1.76
C VAL A 133 5.93 7.07 -2.56
N ASP A 134 6.33 8.33 -2.60
CA ASP A 134 5.66 9.42 -3.32
C ASP A 134 6.27 9.62 -4.72
N ASP A 135 7.55 9.26 -4.87
CA ASP A 135 8.25 9.28 -6.15
C ASP A 135 9.04 7.98 -6.38
N VAL A 136 8.44 7.11 -7.19
CA VAL A 136 8.99 5.81 -7.59
C VAL A 136 10.30 5.91 -8.38
N SER A 137 10.66 7.08 -8.90
CA SER A 137 11.91 7.28 -9.64
C SER A 137 13.12 7.42 -8.73
N VAL A 138 12.95 7.93 -7.50
CA VAL A 138 14.05 8.21 -6.57
C VAL A 138 14.03 7.32 -5.31
N GLN A 139 12.85 6.96 -4.80
CA GLN A 139 12.72 6.15 -3.58
C GLN A 139 12.82 4.65 -3.90
N LYS A 140 14.03 4.10 -3.82
CA LYS A 140 14.35 2.73 -4.29
C LYS A 140 14.65 1.69 -3.21
N GLU A 141 14.68 2.10 -1.94
CA GLU A 141 15.05 1.22 -0.82
C GLU A 141 14.14 -0.02 -0.70
N TRP A 142 12.85 0.16 -1.01
CA TRP A 142 11.83 -0.87 -0.87
C TRP A 142 12.02 -2.06 -1.82
N PHE A 143 12.68 -1.87 -2.97
CA PHE A 143 12.92 -2.95 -3.95
C PHE A 143 14.36 -3.46 -4.01
N LYS A 144 15.19 -3.12 -3.02
CA LYS A 144 16.51 -3.75 -2.88
C LYS A 144 16.36 -5.22 -2.51
N HIS A 145 17.24 -6.06 -3.06
CA HIS A 145 17.21 -7.50 -2.84
C HIS A 145 17.19 -7.88 -1.35
N GLU A 146 18.00 -7.19 -0.54
CA GLU A 146 18.10 -7.38 0.91
C GLU A 146 16.78 -7.08 1.63
N SER A 147 16.06 -6.03 1.20
CA SER A 147 14.75 -5.66 1.75
C SER A 147 13.67 -6.70 1.42
N ILE A 148 13.71 -7.27 0.20
CA ILE A 148 12.71 -8.22 -0.30
C ILE A 148 12.79 -9.58 0.42
N GLN A 149 13.99 -10.04 0.78
CA GLN A 149 14.21 -11.38 1.33
C GLN A 149 13.87 -11.53 2.82
N LYS A 150 13.76 -10.43 3.56
CA LYS A 150 13.49 -10.47 5.00
C LYS A 150 12.00 -10.77 5.29
N THR A 151 11.74 -11.35 6.47
CA THR A 151 10.40 -11.66 7.00
C THR A 151 10.14 -10.82 8.26
N PRO A 152 8.92 -10.32 8.50
CA PRO A 152 7.74 -10.41 7.62
C PRO A 152 7.93 -9.61 6.32
N ARG A 153 7.05 -9.77 5.32
CA ARG A 153 7.21 -9.06 4.03
C ARG A 153 7.10 -7.56 4.22
N SER A 154 7.81 -6.77 3.41
CA SER A 154 7.70 -5.32 3.50
C SER A 154 6.32 -4.86 3.02
N ILE A 155 5.80 -3.80 3.62
CA ILE A 155 4.58 -3.11 3.20
C ILE A 155 4.96 -1.79 2.56
N ILE A 156 4.36 -1.49 1.41
CA ILE A 156 4.60 -0.27 0.65
C ILE A 156 3.30 0.50 0.51
N PHE A 157 3.42 1.80 0.70
CA PHE A 157 2.44 2.81 0.38
C PHE A 157 2.93 3.55 -0.86
N PHE A 158 2.35 3.33 -2.04
CA PHE A 158 2.57 4.29 -3.13
C PHE A 158 1.49 5.37 -3.07
N ASP A 159 1.92 6.62 -3.12
CA ASP A 159 1.08 7.76 -3.50
C ASP A 159 1.43 8.12 -4.95
N LEU A 160 0.77 7.43 -5.91
CA LEU A 160 1.06 7.64 -7.33
C LEU A 160 0.29 8.87 -7.84
N PRO A 161 0.97 9.82 -8.50
CA PRO A 161 0.40 11.12 -8.80
C PRO A 161 -0.57 11.09 -9.97
N SER A 162 -1.51 12.04 -9.98
CA SER A 162 -2.33 12.34 -11.13
C SER A 162 -1.49 12.86 -12.30
N LYS A 163 -2.07 12.91 -13.50
CA LYS A 163 -1.43 13.57 -14.65
C LYS A 163 -1.05 15.02 -14.35
N GLU A 164 -1.95 15.78 -13.72
CA GLU A 164 -1.74 17.20 -13.42
C GLU A 164 -0.67 17.43 -12.34
N GLU A 165 -0.69 16.60 -11.29
CA GLU A 165 0.34 16.62 -10.24
C GLU A 165 1.71 16.27 -10.81
N ALA A 166 1.79 15.22 -11.63
CA ALA A 166 3.02 14.80 -12.28
C ALA A 166 3.64 15.91 -13.14
N GLU A 167 2.80 16.62 -13.92
CA GLU A 167 3.22 17.78 -14.71
C GLU A 167 3.69 18.95 -13.83
N SER A 168 3.01 19.18 -12.70
CA SER A 168 3.29 20.30 -11.79
C SER A 168 4.58 20.10 -10.99
N TYR A 169 4.84 18.87 -10.53
CA TYR A 169 5.99 18.53 -9.69
C TYR A 169 7.16 17.94 -10.48
N GLY A 170 7.00 17.65 -11.78
CA GLY A 170 8.04 17.06 -12.61
C GLY A 170 8.37 15.61 -12.24
N ILE A 171 7.38 14.88 -11.70
CA ILE A 171 7.50 13.47 -11.29
C ILE A 171 6.77 12.55 -12.29
N PRO A 172 7.05 11.23 -12.33
CA PRO A 172 6.37 10.33 -13.24
C PRO A 172 4.87 10.22 -12.94
N LYS A 173 4.02 10.45 -13.95
CA LYS A 173 2.57 10.21 -13.87
C LYS A 173 2.25 8.73 -13.67
N THR A 174 1.11 8.45 -13.01
CA THR A 174 0.60 7.08 -12.85
C THR A 174 0.36 6.41 -14.21
N MET A 175 1.05 5.30 -14.47
CA MET A 175 0.86 4.49 -15.68
C MET A 175 0.81 3.00 -15.32
N LEU A 176 -0.34 2.37 -15.53
CA LEU A 176 -0.56 0.95 -15.31
C LEU A 176 -0.57 0.22 -16.65
N PHE A 177 0.53 -0.47 -16.98
CA PHE A 177 0.65 -1.28 -18.18
C PHE A 177 0.11 -2.68 -17.91
N PRO A 178 -1.04 -3.08 -18.47
CA PRO A 178 -1.58 -4.39 -18.19
C PRO A 178 -0.76 -5.47 -18.87
N MET A 179 -0.39 -6.49 -18.10
CA MET A 179 0.50 -7.56 -18.54
C MET A 179 -0.28 -8.83 -18.85
N ALA A 180 -0.97 -9.36 -17.85
CA ALA A 180 -1.75 -10.58 -17.99
C ALA A 180 -2.94 -10.58 -17.04
N VAL A 181 -4.02 -11.21 -17.46
CA VAL A 181 -5.26 -11.39 -16.70
C VAL A 181 -5.64 -12.86 -16.66
N GLU A 182 -6.08 -13.33 -15.50
CA GLU A 182 -6.64 -14.66 -15.29
C GLU A 182 -8.13 -14.53 -14.96
N PHE A 183 -8.94 -15.34 -15.62
CA PHE A 183 -10.38 -15.41 -15.40
C PHE A 183 -10.74 -16.60 -14.53
N SER A 184 -11.92 -16.54 -13.92
CA SER A 184 -12.53 -17.63 -13.11
C SER A 184 -12.67 -18.96 -13.85
N SER A 185 -12.60 -18.96 -15.18
CA SER A 185 -12.51 -20.15 -16.01
C SER A 185 -11.14 -20.85 -15.97
N GLY A 186 -10.13 -20.24 -15.34
CA GLY A 186 -8.72 -20.64 -15.37
C GLY A 186 -7.98 -20.18 -16.63
N LYS A 187 -8.62 -19.37 -17.50
CA LYS A 187 -7.99 -18.87 -18.71
C LYS A 187 -7.07 -17.70 -18.39
N LEU A 188 -5.80 -17.84 -18.80
CA LEU A 188 -4.80 -16.77 -18.76
C LEU A 188 -4.70 -16.10 -20.12
N VAL A 189 -4.86 -14.77 -20.16
CA VAL A 189 -4.71 -13.95 -21.37
C VAL A 189 -3.56 -12.97 -21.18
N LYS A 190 -2.62 -12.96 -22.13
CA LYS A 190 -1.49 -12.03 -22.16
C LYS A 190 -1.89 -10.72 -22.83
N LEU A 191 -2.18 -9.71 -22.02
CA LEU A 191 -2.63 -8.39 -22.46
C LEU A 191 -1.50 -7.60 -23.13
N TYR A 192 -0.26 -7.82 -22.69
CA TYR A 192 0.91 -7.15 -23.26
C TYR A 192 1.09 -7.46 -24.76
N GLU A 193 0.80 -8.70 -25.19
CA GLU A 193 0.87 -9.09 -26.61
C GLU A 193 -0.18 -8.34 -27.45
N LYS A 194 -1.40 -8.16 -26.91
CA LYS A 194 -2.49 -7.42 -27.58
C LYS A 194 -2.21 -5.91 -27.66
N LEU A 195 -1.52 -5.36 -26.68
CA LEU A 195 -1.05 -3.96 -26.69
C LEU A 195 0.24 -3.75 -27.49
N GLY A 196 0.82 -4.84 -28.02
CA GLY A 196 2.13 -4.80 -28.67
C GLY A 196 3.25 -4.35 -27.74
N LEU A 197 3.11 -4.52 -26.42
CA LEU A 197 4.13 -4.20 -25.43
C LEU A 197 5.32 -5.18 -25.51
N PRO A 198 6.53 -4.72 -25.18
CA PRO A 198 7.72 -5.51 -25.35
C PRO A 198 7.93 -6.41 -24.13
N ASP A 199 8.49 -7.60 -24.36
CA ASP A 199 8.98 -8.45 -23.27
C ASP A 199 10.38 -7.99 -22.82
N ASP A 200 11.16 -7.37 -23.72
CA ASP A 200 12.50 -6.83 -23.42
C ASP A 200 12.43 -5.49 -22.66
N LYS A 201 13.16 -5.41 -21.55
CA LYS A 201 13.35 -4.22 -20.72
C LYS A 201 13.89 -3.02 -21.51
N ASN A 202 14.69 -3.24 -22.54
CA ASN A 202 15.31 -2.17 -23.33
C ASN A 202 14.32 -1.36 -24.17
N GLU A 203 13.12 -1.90 -24.43
CA GLU A 203 12.13 -1.26 -25.30
C GLU A 203 11.10 -0.42 -24.52
N TRP A 204 11.02 -0.58 -23.19
CA TRP A 204 10.08 0.12 -22.31
C TRP A 204 10.07 1.66 -22.42
N PRO A 205 11.21 2.37 -22.60
CA PRO A 205 11.20 3.83 -22.70
C PRO A 205 10.29 4.37 -23.82
N SER A 206 10.21 3.67 -24.96
CA SER A 206 9.36 4.05 -26.09
C SER A 206 7.87 3.92 -25.72
N TYR A 207 7.49 2.83 -25.06
CA TYR A 207 6.11 2.58 -24.64
C TYR A 207 5.64 3.49 -23.51
N ILE A 208 6.55 3.86 -22.60
CA ILE A 208 6.27 4.85 -21.56
C ILE A 208 5.86 6.19 -22.17
N LYS A 209 6.54 6.58 -23.26
CA LYS A 209 6.24 7.83 -23.96
C LYS A 209 4.89 7.81 -24.68
N GLU A 210 4.50 6.66 -25.21
CA GLU A 210 3.30 6.49 -26.04
C GLU A 210 2.09 5.96 -25.27
N PHE A 211 2.19 5.76 -23.95
CA PHE A 211 1.11 5.21 -23.14
C PHE A 211 -0.20 6.03 -23.24
N ASP A 212 -1.26 5.36 -23.69
CA ASP A 212 -2.65 5.84 -23.62
C ASP A 212 -3.47 4.94 -22.67
N PRO A 213 -4.03 5.49 -21.57
CA PRO A 213 -4.88 4.71 -20.66
C PRO A 213 -6.14 4.17 -21.34
N LYS A 214 -6.61 4.79 -22.44
CA LYS A 214 -7.77 4.31 -23.19
C LYS A 214 -7.46 3.00 -23.90
N ASP A 215 -6.32 2.90 -24.55
CA ASP A 215 -5.92 1.68 -25.26
C ASP A 215 -5.73 0.53 -24.27
N ALA A 216 -5.05 0.80 -23.15
CA ALA A 216 -4.90 -0.18 -22.06
C ALA A 216 -6.26 -0.63 -21.48
N THR A 217 -7.20 0.29 -21.29
CA THR A 217 -8.56 -0.02 -20.81
C THR A 217 -9.34 -0.82 -21.85
N ASN A 218 -9.25 -0.46 -23.13
CA ASN A 218 -10.02 -1.08 -24.21
C ASN A 218 -9.56 -2.53 -24.45
N VAL A 219 -8.25 -2.79 -24.45
CA VAL A 219 -7.74 -4.16 -24.63
C VAL A 219 -8.27 -5.10 -23.55
N ILE A 220 -8.34 -4.65 -22.29
CA ILE A 220 -8.91 -5.50 -21.23
C ILE A 220 -10.41 -5.66 -21.42
N LYS A 221 -11.12 -4.58 -21.79
CA LYS A 221 -12.57 -4.64 -22.05
C LYS A 221 -12.91 -5.65 -23.14
N GLU A 222 -12.21 -5.59 -24.27
CA GLU A 222 -12.37 -6.53 -25.38
C GLU A 222 -12.17 -7.97 -24.90
N VAL A 223 -11.11 -8.24 -24.14
CA VAL A 223 -10.88 -9.58 -23.57
C VAL A 223 -11.99 -9.97 -22.59
N THR A 224 -12.47 -9.06 -21.75
CA THR A 224 -13.56 -9.36 -20.81
C THR A 224 -14.93 -9.53 -21.47
N GLU A 225 -15.11 -9.04 -22.70
CA GLU A 225 -16.31 -9.27 -23.52
C GLU A 225 -16.23 -10.60 -24.28
N GLU A 226 -15.02 -11.04 -24.64
CA GLU A 226 -14.74 -12.33 -25.28
C GLU A 226 -14.81 -13.50 -24.28
N GLU A 227 -14.47 -13.27 -23.02
CA GLU A 227 -14.44 -14.31 -21.98
C GLU A 227 -15.68 -14.31 -21.10
N ASP A 228 -16.29 -15.49 -20.95
CA ASP A 228 -17.29 -15.71 -19.92
C ASP A 228 -16.61 -15.81 -18.54
N GLY A 229 -16.93 -14.87 -17.65
CA GLY A 229 -16.52 -14.91 -16.24
C GLY A 229 -16.00 -13.58 -15.70
N HIS A 230 -15.65 -13.60 -14.42
CA HIS A 230 -15.00 -12.48 -13.77
C HIS A 230 -13.49 -12.64 -13.75
N ILE A 231 -12.79 -11.50 -13.63
CA ILE A 231 -11.34 -11.44 -13.40
C ILE A 231 -11.07 -12.00 -11.99
N GLU A 232 -10.20 -13.01 -11.93
CA GLU A 232 -9.65 -13.56 -10.68
C GLU A 232 -8.40 -12.78 -10.29
N SER A 233 -7.48 -12.60 -11.25
CA SER A 233 -6.25 -11.85 -11.08
C SER A 233 -5.92 -11.02 -12.31
N ILE A 234 -5.29 -9.87 -12.09
CA ILE A 234 -4.69 -9.07 -13.16
C ILE A 234 -3.38 -8.48 -12.68
N SER A 235 -2.37 -8.55 -13.54
CA SER A 235 -1.07 -7.95 -13.26
C SER A 235 -0.79 -6.78 -14.16
N TYR A 236 -0.23 -5.73 -13.56
CA TYR A 236 0.23 -4.53 -14.23
C TYR A 236 1.72 -4.35 -14.01
N ARG A 237 2.35 -3.56 -14.86
CA ARG A 237 3.65 -2.97 -14.61
C ARG A 237 3.50 -1.47 -14.41
N ILE A 238 4.23 -0.94 -13.44
CA ILE A 238 4.47 0.49 -13.29
C ILE A 238 5.91 0.81 -13.69
N PRO A 239 6.14 1.93 -14.40
CA PRO A 239 7.47 2.33 -14.80
C PRO A 239 8.26 2.83 -13.58
N LEU A 240 9.50 2.36 -13.49
CA LEU A 240 10.57 2.90 -12.66
C LEU A 240 11.64 3.46 -13.60
N GLU A 241 12.58 4.27 -13.10
CA GLU A 241 13.56 4.97 -13.95
C GLU A 241 14.27 4.07 -15.00
N ASN A 242 14.71 2.88 -14.58
CA ASN A 242 15.47 1.94 -15.43
C ASN A 242 14.85 0.52 -15.49
N THR A 243 13.64 0.33 -14.99
CA THR A 243 12.98 -0.99 -14.91
C THR A 243 11.48 -0.77 -14.68
N THR A 244 10.73 -1.84 -14.42
CA THR A 244 9.35 -1.77 -13.96
C THR A 244 9.19 -2.53 -12.65
N ALA A 245 8.20 -2.15 -11.84
CA ALA A 245 7.67 -3.00 -10.79
C ALA A 245 6.36 -3.64 -11.23
N ARG A 246 6.11 -4.87 -10.78
CA ARG A 246 4.86 -5.57 -11.05
C ARG A 246 3.88 -5.31 -9.91
N LEU A 247 2.65 -4.96 -10.26
CA LEU A 247 1.53 -4.89 -9.34
C LEU A 247 0.59 -6.04 -9.67
N CYS A 248 0.27 -6.87 -8.69
CA CYS A 248 -0.68 -7.98 -8.83
C CYS A 248 -1.93 -7.67 -8.02
N PHE A 249 -3.07 -7.61 -8.70
CA PHE A 249 -4.39 -7.43 -8.11
C PHE A 249 -5.15 -8.74 -8.22
N GLU A 250 -5.78 -9.17 -7.13
CA GLU A 250 -6.58 -10.39 -7.10
C GLU A 250 -8.01 -10.04 -6.65
N PRO A 251 -8.84 -9.45 -7.53
CA PRO A 251 -10.22 -9.08 -7.21
C PRO A 251 -11.15 -10.26 -6.96
N ASN A 252 -10.78 -11.48 -7.35
CA ASN A 252 -11.55 -12.71 -7.06
C ASN A 252 -13.06 -12.56 -7.35
N GLY A 253 -13.40 -11.86 -8.44
CA GLY A 253 -14.79 -11.62 -8.85
C GLY A 253 -15.62 -10.66 -8.00
N GLN A 254 -15.05 -10.05 -6.96
CA GLN A 254 -15.77 -9.12 -6.09
C GLN A 254 -16.17 -7.81 -6.80
N TYR A 255 -15.53 -7.51 -7.93
CA TYR A 255 -15.73 -6.28 -8.68
C TYR A 255 -16.22 -6.57 -10.10
N ASN A 256 -17.09 -5.71 -10.62
CA ASN A 256 -17.41 -5.73 -12.05
C ASN A 256 -16.15 -5.43 -12.87
N ASN A 257 -15.78 -6.34 -13.80
CA ASN A 257 -14.56 -6.24 -14.62
C ASN A 257 -14.36 -4.85 -15.24
N GLY A 258 -15.40 -4.32 -15.90
CA GLY A 258 -15.32 -3.04 -16.60
C GLY A 258 -15.13 -1.86 -15.66
N THR A 259 -15.87 -1.82 -14.54
CA THR A 259 -15.73 -0.78 -13.52
C THR A 259 -14.37 -0.85 -12.84
N PHE A 260 -13.90 -2.05 -12.49
CA PHE A 260 -12.62 -2.28 -11.84
C PHE A 260 -11.46 -1.74 -12.69
N VAL A 261 -11.40 -2.16 -13.96
CA VAL A 261 -10.35 -1.75 -14.91
C VAL A 261 -10.41 -0.25 -15.18
N TYR A 262 -11.60 0.29 -15.42
CA TYR A 262 -11.78 1.73 -15.66
C TYR A 262 -11.28 2.57 -14.48
N ASN A 263 -11.65 2.17 -13.26
CA ASN A 263 -11.26 2.88 -12.05
C ASN A 263 -9.76 2.76 -11.76
N LEU A 264 -9.11 1.63 -12.07
CA LEU A 264 -7.67 1.48 -11.85
C LEU A 264 -6.86 2.26 -12.90
N ILE A 265 -7.11 2.02 -14.18
CA ILE A 265 -6.24 2.54 -15.25
C ILE A 265 -6.57 3.99 -15.55
N ARG A 266 -7.83 4.26 -15.90
CA ARG A 266 -8.20 5.59 -16.38
C ARG A 266 -8.30 6.59 -15.25
N MET A 267 -9.01 6.25 -14.16
CA MET A 267 -9.08 7.17 -13.02
C MET A 267 -7.73 7.28 -12.30
N GLY A 268 -6.94 6.19 -12.22
CA GLY A 268 -5.58 6.27 -11.70
C GLY A 268 -4.67 7.19 -12.52
N TYR A 269 -4.78 7.17 -13.85
CA TYR A 269 -4.04 8.10 -14.71
C TYR A 269 -4.54 9.56 -14.59
N GLU A 270 -5.85 9.77 -14.60
CA GLU A 270 -6.47 11.11 -14.59
C GLU A 270 -6.34 11.78 -13.21
N HIS A 271 -6.49 11.03 -12.12
CA HIS A 271 -6.62 11.55 -10.76
C HIS A 271 -5.56 11.05 -9.78
N GLY A 272 -4.71 10.09 -10.16
CA GLY A 272 -3.76 9.45 -9.25
C GLY A 272 -4.38 8.27 -8.52
N ILE A 273 -3.54 7.50 -7.83
CA ILE A 273 -3.98 6.35 -7.04
C ILE A 273 -3.04 6.17 -5.85
N ARG A 274 -3.64 5.92 -4.68
CA ARG A 274 -2.89 5.46 -3.52
C ARG A 274 -3.07 3.96 -3.39
N LEU A 275 -2.00 3.20 -3.16
CA LEU A 275 -2.12 1.78 -2.83
C LEU A 275 -1.28 1.39 -1.64
N ILE A 276 -1.74 0.33 -0.99
CA ILE A 276 -0.99 -0.44 -0.01
C ILE A 276 -0.74 -1.81 -0.61
N GLY A 277 0.51 -2.28 -0.56
CA GLY A 277 0.88 -3.59 -1.09
C GLY A 277 2.01 -4.26 -0.32
N ALA A 278 2.03 -5.60 -0.38
CA ALA A 278 3.08 -6.43 0.21
C ALA A 278 4.12 -6.83 -0.85
N VAL A 279 5.41 -6.69 -0.52
CA VAL A 279 6.52 -6.99 -1.43
C VAL A 279 6.91 -8.46 -1.37
N TYR A 280 6.87 -9.16 -2.51
CA TYR A 280 7.16 -10.60 -2.58
C TYR A 280 8.54 -10.92 -3.17
N MET A 281 8.71 -10.81 -4.49
CA MET A 281 9.94 -11.18 -5.22
C MET A 281 10.09 -10.31 -6.47
N GLN A 282 11.31 -9.89 -6.82
CA GLN A 282 11.64 -9.13 -8.05
C GLN A 282 10.63 -8.00 -8.38
N PRO A 283 10.82 -6.82 -7.79
CA PRO A 283 9.72 -6.06 -7.18
C PRO A 283 8.32 -6.40 -7.72
N ASP A 284 7.77 -7.52 -7.25
CA ASP A 284 6.38 -7.92 -7.42
C ASP A 284 5.66 -7.55 -6.12
N ILE A 285 4.61 -6.76 -6.27
CA ILE A 285 3.81 -6.20 -5.20
C ILE A 285 2.42 -6.79 -5.33
N ARG A 286 2.04 -7.54 -4.31
CA ARG A 286 0.67 -7.96 -4.14
C ARG A 286 -0.11 -6.79 -3.54
N VAL A 287 -1.07 -6.26 -4.30
CA VAL A 287 -1.85 -5.11 -3.88
C VAL A 287 -2.87 -5.56 -2.84
N LEU A 288 -2.83 -4.97 -1.65
CA LEU A 288 -3.77 -5.26 -0.57
C LEU A 288 -4.97 -4.32 -0.60
N ALA A 289 -4.74 -3.04 -0.92
CA ALA A 289 -5.82 -2.07 -1.06
C ALA A 289 -5.43 -0.93 -1.99
N THR A 290 -6.42 -0.30 -2.63
CA THR A 290 -6.24 0.98 -3.31
C THR A 290 -7.31 1.99 -2.93
N TYR A 291 -6.94 3.26 -3.01
CA TYR A 291 -7.76 4.41 -2.66
C TYR A 291 -7.63 5.44 -3.78
N ARG A 292 -8.71 6.19 -3.99
CA ARG A 292 -8.67 7.35 -4.87
C ARG A 292 -7.89 8.47 -4.21
N LYS A 293 -7.25 9.29 -5.02
CA LYS A 293 -6.58 10.50 -4.59
C LYS A 293 -7.48 11.71 -4.78
#